data_AF-A0A7G8EAX6-F1
#
_entry.id   AF-A0A7G8EAX6-F1
#
_cell.length_a   1.000
_cell.length_b   1.000
_cell.length_c   1.000
_cell.angle_alpha   90.00
_cell.angle_beta   90.00
_cell.angle_gamma   90.00
#
_symmetry.space_group_name_H-M   'P 1'
#
loop_
_entity.id
_entity.type
_entity.pdbx_description
1 polymer ?
#
loop_
_entity_poly.entity_id
_entity_poly.type
_entity_poly.pdbx_seq_one_letter_code
_entity_poly.pdbx_strand_id
1 'polypeptide(L)'
;MVSTEPRRQRRPKKRELFCPAHPEQRIEGNGKKYFLHLLSPQQLQQRGVSAKRAQLIINAHPVLVLSNEWLEELYCPLCGSLHWCHITKHDRVLHTVRWAPRELWEQVAHVDPIAANPTVSEFTRNAARRHRQKRVDGKRFYD
;
A
#
# COMPACT_ATOMS: atom_id res chain seq x y z
N MET A 1 -36.82 -3.17 -26.81
CA MET A 1 -35.54 -3.93 -26.84
C MET A 1 -34.52 -3.09 -26.11
N VAL A 2 -34.22 -3.41 -24.85
CA VAL A 2 -33.21 -2.67 -24.07
C VAL A 2 -31.85 -3.20 -24.48
N SER A 3 -31.13 -2.44 -25.29
CA SER A 3 -29.76 -2.73 -25.67
C SER A 3 -28.86 -2.67 -24.43
N THR A 4 -28.57 -3.82 -23.85
CA THR A 4 -27.59 -3.94 -22.77
C THR A 4 -26.19 -3.81 -23.38
N GLU A 5 -25.66 -2.59 -23.45
CA GLU A 5 -24.27 -2.39 -23.82
C GLU A 5 -23.37 -3.21 -22.87
N PRO A 6 -22.43 -4.03 -23.40
CA PRO A 6 -21.51 -4.75 -22.55
C PRO A 6 -20.65 -3.71 -21.82
N ARG A 7 -20.82 -3.59 -20.50
CA ARG A 7 -19.91 -2.82 -19.63
C ARG A 7 -18.49 -3.22 -20.01
N ARG A 8 -17.76 -2.31 -20.67
CA ARG A 8 -16.33 -2.48 -20.99
C ARG A 8 -15.63 -2.82 -19.67
N GLN A 9 -15.34 -4.10 -19.48
CA GLN A 9 -14.47 -4.59 -18.41
C GLN A 9 -13.07 -4.09 -18.74
N ARG A 10 -12.78 -2.82 -18.43
CA ARG A 10 -11.42 -2.34 -18.31
C ARG A 10 -10.82 -3.10 -17.14
N ARG A 11 -10.24 -4.27 -17.41
CA ARG A 11 -9.43 -4.98 -16.44
C ARG A 11 -8.42 -3.97 -15.90
N PRO A 12 -8.41 -3.69 -14.59
CA PRO A 12 -7.45 -2.76 -14.03
C PRO A 12 -6.05 -3.24 -14.40
N LYS A 13 -5.20 -2.31 -14.88
CA LYS A 13 -3.82 -2.63 -15.25
C LYS A 13 -3.15 -3.31 -14.06
N LYS A 14 -2.54 -4.48 -14.32
CA LYS A 14 -1.79 -5.23 -13.30
C LYS A 14 -0.60 -4.39 -12.82
N ARG A 15 -0.16 -4.63 -11.59
CA ARG A 15 1.07 -4.04 -11.04
C ARG A 15 2.27 -4.42 -11.90
N GLU A 16 3.17 -3.48 -12.10
CA GLU A 16 4.41 -3.69 -12.83
C GLU A 16 5.55 -3.76 -11.81
N LEU A 17 6.13 -4.94 -11.66
CA LEU A 17 7.28 -5.19 -10.81
C LEU A 17 8.42 -5.64 -11.72
N PHE A 18 9.62 -5.12 -11.46
CA PHE A 18 10.82 -5.44 -12.22
C PHE A 18 11.88 -6.00 -11.29
N CYS A 19 12.69 -6.94 -11.77
CA CYS A 19 13.75 -7.52 -10.95
C CYS A 19 14.86 -6.49 -10.70
N PRO A 20 15.37 -6.32 -9.46
CA PRO A 20 16.48 -5.40 -9.18
C PRO A 20 17.76 -5.73 -9.95
N ALA A 21 18.01 -7.02 -10.26
CA ALA A 21 19.15 -7.46 -11.06
C ALA A 21 18.89 -7.41 -12.58
N HIS A 22 17.63 -7.51 -13.01
CA HIS A 22 17.22 -7.51 -14.40
C HIS A 22 16.10 -6.49 -14.63
N PRO A 23 16.44 -5.21 -14.89
CA PRO A 23 15.46 -4.12 -14.98
C PRO A 23 14.41 -4.32 -16.07
N GLU A 24 14.76 -5.03 -17.16
CA GLU A 24 13.86 -5.33 -18.27
C GLU A 24 12.87 -6.47 -17.96
N GLN A 25 13.19 -7.32 -16.97
CA GLN A 25 12.40 -8.50 -16.66
C GLN A 25 11.26 -8.15 -15.72
N ARG A 26 10.03 -8.26 -16.22
CA ARG A 26 8.84 -8.23 -15.38
C ARG A 26 8.74 -9.48 -14.52
N ILE A 27 8.40 -9.27 -13.27
CA ILE A 27 8.13 -10.33 -12.30
C ILE A 27 6.69 -10.20 -11.80
N GLU A 28 6.04 -11.33 -11.56
CA GLU A 28 4.73 -11.35 -10.93
C GLU A 28 4.91 -11.63 -9.44
N GLY A 29 4.33 -10.77 -8.60
CA GLY A 29 4.13 -11.08 -7.20
C GLY A 29 2.76 -11.75 -7.04
N ASN A 30 2.70 -12.88 -6.36
CA ASN A 30 1.46 -13.48 -5.85
C ASN A 30 1.60 -13.88 -4.37
N GLY A 31 2.71 -13.48 -3.74
CA GLY A 31 3.06 -13.86 -2.38
C GLY A 31 2.32 -13.07 -1.32
N LYS A 32 2.51 -13.48 -0.06
CA LYS A 32 2.03 -12.74 1.11
C LYS A 32 2.79 -11.41 1.23
N LYS A 33 2.06 -10.34 1.54
CA LYS A 33 2.62 -9.00 1.73
C LYS A 33 2.91 -8.78 3.21
N TYR A 34 4.13 -8.37 3.50
CA TYR A 34 4.59 -8.04 4.85
C TYR A 34 4.83 -6.54 4.92
N PHE A 35 3.81 -5.78 5.34
CA PHE A 35 3.87 -4.32 5.36
C PHE A 35 4.89 -3.82 6.36
N LEU A 36 5.49 -2.66 6.10
CA LEU A 36 6.44 -2.06 7.02
C LEU A 36 5.72 -1.10 7.97
N HIS A 37 6.22 -0.98 9.21
CA HIS A 37 5.83 0.07 10.13
C HIS A 37 6.97 1.06 10.37
N LEU A 38 6.61 2.30 10.66
CA LEU A 38 7.53 3.33 11.10
C LEU A 38 7.23 3.70 12.55
N LEU A 39 8.32 3.96 13.27
CA LEU A 39 8.29 4.42 14.66
C LEU A 39 8.87 5.82 14.82
N SER A 40 9.61 6.30 13.81
CA SER A 40 10.37 7.55 13.88
C SER A 40 9.85 8.60 12.90
N PRO A 41 9.72 9.87 13.32
CA PRO A 41 9.34 10.97 12.44
C PRO A 41 10.41 11.25 11.38
N GLN A 42 11.69 10.96 11.65
CA GLN A 42 12.78 11.12 10.68
C GLN A 42 12.58 10.21 9.46
N GLN A 43 12.09 8.98 9.66
CA GLN A 43 11.81 8.04 8.58
C GLN A 43 10.66 8.53 7.67
N LEU A 44 9.70 9.28 8.21
CA LEU A 44 8.66 9.95 7.42
C LEU A 44 9.21 11.16 6.66
N GLN A 45 10.15 11.90 7.26
CA GLN A 45 10.79 13.03 6.59
C GLN A 45 11.60 12.60 5.37
N GLN A 46 12.33 11.48 5.46
CA GLN A 46 13.04 10.89 4.33
C GLN A 46 12.10 10.50 3.17
N ARG A 47 10.81 10.29 3.45
CA ARG A 47 9.75 10.00 2.46
C ARG A 47 9.02 11.25 1.96
N GLY A 48 9.52 12.44 2.29
CA GLY A 48 8.99 13.72 1.80
C GLY A 48 7.92 14.36 2.69
N VAL A 49 7.68 13.85 3.90
CA VAL A 49 6.75 14.49 4.85
C VAL A 49 7.48 15.63 5.57
N SER A 50 6.87 16.81 5.67
CA SER A 50 7.49 17.92 6.40
C SER A 50 7.68 17.57 7.89
N ALA A 51 8.76 18.05 8.50
CA ALA A 51 9.12 17.70 9.89
C ALA A 51 7.97 17.89 10.89
N LYS A 52 7.25 19.04 10.81
CA LYS A 52 6.08 19.31 11.66
C LYS A 52 4.95 18.29 11.48
N ARG A 53 4.67 17.89 10.23
CA ARG A 53 3.65 16.86 9.94
C ARG A 53 4.10 15.49 10.39
N ALA A 54 5.35 15.12 10.15
CA ALA A 54 5.91 13.84 10.57
C ALA A 54 5.80 13.67 12.09
N GLN A 55 6.17 14.71 12.86
CA GLN A 55 6.05 14.69 14.30
C GLN A 55 4.60 14.54 14.77
N LEU A 56 3.68 15.29 14.18
CA LEU A 56 2.26 15.23 14.54
C LEU A 56 1.66 13.84 14.27
N ILE A 57 2.01 13.23 13.12
CA ILE A 57 1.53 11.90 12.74
C ILE A 57 2.01 10.85 13.75
N ILE A 58 3.30 10.84 14.07
CA ILE A 58 3.86 9.86 15.02
C ILE A 58 3.32 10.08 16.43
N ASN A 59 3.12 11.33 16.86
CA ASN A 59 2.51 11.61 18.16
C ASN A 59 1.06 11.10 18.27
N ALA A 60 0.28 11.21 17.19
CA ALA A 60 -1.10 10.72 17.14
C ALA A 60 -1.19 9.20 16.94
N HIS A 61 -0.23 8.62 16.23
CA HIS A 61 -0.15 7.21 15.87
C HIS A 61 1.27 6.69 16.16
N PRO A 62 1.53 6.24 17.39
CA PRO A 62 2.87 5.83 17.80
C PRO A 62 3.45 4.68 16.95
N VAL A 63 2.59 3.88 16.31
CA VAL A 63 2.98 2.92 15.28
C VAL A 63 2.21 3.23 14.00
N LEU A 64 2.92 3.60 12.94
CA LEU A 64 2.32 3.87 11.64
C LEU A 64 2.68 2.75 10.66
N VAL A 65 1.70 1.94 10.27
CA VAL A 65 1.87 0.93 9.22
C VAL A 65 1.75 1.59 7.84
N LEU A 66 2.76 1.40 6.99
CA LEU A 66 2.82 1.91 5.64
C LEU A 66 2.02 1.00 4.70
N SER A 67 1.00 1.56 4.06
CA SER A 67 0.20 0.82 3.06
C SER A 67 0.85 0.79 1.66
N ASN A 68 1.87 1.62 1.45
CA ASN A 68 2.58 1.77 0.19
C ASN A 68 3.92 1.01 0.16
N GLU A 69 4.37 0.44 1.28
CA GLU A 69 5.65 -0.27 1.36
C GLU A 69 5.48 -1.62 2.04
N TRP A 70 6.05 -2.67 1.45
CA TRP A 70 6.02 -4.02 2.00
C TRP A 70 7.17 -4.89 1.48
N LEU A 71 7.40 -5.99 2.17
CA LEU A 71 8.23 -7.10 1.71
C LEU A 71 7.37 -8.16 1.04
N GLU A 72 7.85 -8.70 -0.08
CA GLU A 72 7.22 -9.79 -0.81
C GLU A 72 8.32 -10.71 -1.37
N GLU A 73 8.09 -12.02 -1.31
CA GLU A 73 8.95 -12.99 -1.98
C GLU A 73 8.57 -13.06 -3.46
N LEU A 74 9.54 -12.79 -4.34
CA LEU A 74 9.33 -12.73 -5.78
C LEU A 74 10.26 -13.70 -6.49
N TYR A 75 9.72 -14.38 -7.51
CA TYR A 75 10.49 -15.23 -8.40
C TYR A 75 10.95 -14.43 -9.62
N CYS A 76 12.24 -14.53 -9.97
CA CYS A 76 12.74 -14.01 -11.24
C CYS A 76 13.14 -15.18 -12.15
N PRO A 77 12.57 -15.28 -13.38
CA PRO A 77 12.90 -16.37 -14.30
C PRO A 77 14.34 -16.32 -14.82
N LEU A 78 14.95 -15.12 -14.86
CA LEU A 78 16.34 -14.95 -15.27
C LEU A 78 17.33 -15.29 -14.14
N CYS A 79 16.99 -14.98 -12.89
CA CYS A 79 17.80 -15.40 -11.74
C CYS A 79 17.63 -16.91 -11.44
N GLY A 80 16.48 -17.49 -11.79
CA GLY A 80 16.14 -18.88 -11.47
C GLY A 80 15.81 -19.13 -10.00
N SER A 81 15.58 -18.10 -9.21
CA SER A 81 15.45 -18.17 -7.75
C SER A 81 14.35 -17.25 -7.20
N LEU A 82 13.86 -17.61 -6.02
CA LEU A 82 13.01 -16.77 -5.19
C LEU A 82 13.88 -15.85 -4.33
N HIS A 83 13.49 -14.58 -4.25
CA HIS A 83 14.18 -13.59 -3.44
C HIS A 83 13.20 -12.66 -2.74
N TRP A 84 13.53 -12.29 -1.52
CA TRP A 84 12.78 -11.28 -0.78
C TRP A 84 13.09 -9.89 -1.31
N CYS A 85 12.02 -9.18 -1.68
CA CYS A 85 12.09 -7.87 -2.29
C CYS A 85 11.32 -6.85 -1.46
N HIS A 86 11.90 -5.67 -1.29
CA HIS A 86 11.22 -4.48 -0.80
C HIS A 86 10.52 -3.79 -1.96
N ILE A 87 9.20 -3.69 -1.87
CA ILE A 87 8.35 -3.05 -2.86
C ILE A 87 7.87 -1.72 -2.30
N THR A 88 8.10 -0.65 -3.06
CA THR A 88 7.56 0.68 -2.82
C THR A 88 6.56 1.04 -3.91
N LYS A 89 5.32 1.26 -3.53
CA LYS A 89 4.22 1.64 -4.40
C LYS A 89 4.18 3.16 -4.59
N HIS A 90 4.32 3.59 -5.84
CA HIS A 90 4.16 5.01 -6.20
C HIS A 90 2.77 5.28 -6.78
N ASP A 91 2.24 4.35 -7.57
CA ASP A 91 0.89 4.43 -8.14
C ASP A 91 0.22 3.04 -8.17
N ARG A 92 -0.95 2.91 -8.80
CA ARG A 92 -1.63 1.62 -9.02
C ARG A 92 -0.80 0.64 -9.83
N VAL A 93 0.01 1.14 -10.76
CA VAL A 93 0.78 0.33 -11.71
C VAL A 93 2.27 0.40 -11.40
N LEU A 94 2.81 1.60 -11.18
CA LEU A 94 4.24 1.84 -11.02
C LEU A 94 4.71 1.54 -9.58
N HIS A 95 5.67 0.64 -9.48
CA HIS A 95 6.29 0.21 -8.24
C HIS A 95 7.81 0.15 -8.41
N THR A 96 8.52 0.51 -7.34
CA THR A 96 9.96 0.31 -7.25
C THR A 96 10.23 -0.96 -6.46
N VAL A 97 11.16 -1.79 -6.95
CA VAL A 97 11.55 -3.05 -6.32
C VAL A 97 13.05 -2.99 -6.00
N ARG A 98 13.41 -3.39 -4.78
CA ARG A 98 14.79 -3.50 -4.32
C ARG A 98 14.97 -4.81 -3.57
N TRP A 99 16.20 -5.30 -3.45
CA TRP A 99 16.47 -6.42 -2.55
C TRP A 99 16.18 -6.03 -1.11
N ALA A 100 15.52 -6.91 -0.37
CA ALA A 100 15.17 -6.67 1.02
C ALA A 100 16.41 -6.86 1.90
N PRO A 101 16.96 -5.79 2.51
CA PRO A 101 18.06 -5.94 3.46
C PRO A 101 17.52 -6.51 4.78
N ARG A 102 18.39 -7.12 5.59
CA ARG A 102 17.97 -7.85 6.79
C ARG A 102 17.33 -6.94 7.83
N GLU A 103 17.84 -5.72 7.95
CA GLU A 103 17.39 -4.70 8.89
C GLU A 103 15.95 -4.25 8.61
N LEU A 104 15.47 -4.41 7.37
CA LEU A 104 14.10 -4.10 7.00
C LEU A 104 13.09 -5.08 7.63
N TRP A 105 13.52 -6.30 7.95
CA TRP A 105 12.65 -7.31 8.56
C TRP A 105 12.22 -6.95 9.98
N GLU A 106 13.07 -6.22 10.71
CA GLU A 106 12.75 -5.73 12.06
C GLU A 106 11.58 -4.73 12.03
N GLN A 107 11.31 -4.12 10.87
CA GLN A 107 10.25 -3.15 10.65
C GLN A 107 8.98 -3.77 10.06
N VAL A 108 8.86 -5.09 9.98
CA VAL A 108 7.65 -5.74 9.47
C VAL A 108 6.52 -5.62 10.47
N ALA A 109 5.41 -5.03 10.03
CA ALA A 109 4.14 -5.04 10.74
C ALA A 109 3.42 -6.38 10.52
N HIS A 110 2.94 -6.98 11.60
CA HIS A 110 2.09 -8.17 11.54
C HIS A 110 0.61 -7.87 11.25
N VAL A 111 0.29 -6.60 10.97
CA VAL A 111 -1.06 -6.12 10.66
C VAL A 111 -1.12 -5.73 9.19
N ASP A 112 -2.15 -6.21 8.48
CA ASP A 112 -2.45 -5.77 7.13
C ASP A 112 -3.25 -4.45 7.18
N PRO A 113 -2.68 -3.31 6.75
CA PRO A 113 -3.36 -2.01 6.77
C PRO A 113 -4.47 -1.91 5.71
N ILE A 114 -4.55 -2.85 4.76
CA ILE A 114 -5.58 -2.90 3.72
C ILE A 114 -6.80 -3.68 4.23
N ALA A 115 -6.59 -4.69 5.07
CA ALA A 115 -7.66 -5.46 5.67
C ALA A 115 -8.45 -4.63 6.68
N ALA A 116 -9.78 -4.84 6.73
CA ALA A 116 -10.60 -4.22 7.76
C ALA A 116 -10.29 -4.83 9.12
N ASN A 117 -10.28 -4.01 10.19
CA ASN A 117 -10.13 -4.53 11.54
C ASN A 117 -11.29 -5.50 11.86
N PRO A 118 -11.00 -6.78 12.13
CA PRO A 118 -12.03 -7.79 12.34
C PRO A 118 -12.89 -7.53 13.59
N THR A 119 -12.39 -6.77 14.57
CA THR A 119 -13.15 -6.46 15.81
C THR A 119 -14.14 -5.31 15.65
N VAL A 120 -14.08 -4.57 14.53
CA VAL A 120 -14.94 -3.41 14.29
C VAL A 120 -16.18 -3.81 13.51
N SER A 121 -17.34 -3.60 14.12
CA SER A 121 -18.65 -3.85 13.51
C SER A 121 -18.87 -3.04 12.23
N GLU A 122 -19.70 -3.56 11.33
CA GLU A 122 -20.03 -2.88 10.07
C GLU A 122 -20.65 -1.49 10.31
N PHE A 123 -21.50 -1.36 11.33
CA PHE A 123 -22.09 -0.09 11.73
C PHE A 123 -21.04 0.98 12.01
N THR A 124 -20.07 0.67 12.87
CA THR A 124 -18.99 1.59 13.26
C THR A 124 -18.12 1.95 12.05
N ARG A 125 -17.85 0.97 11.19
CA ARG A 125 -17.07 1.16 9.96
C ARG A 125 -17.75 2.12 8.98
N ASN A 126 -19.07 2.00 8.81
CA ASN A 126 -19.85 2.88 7.94
C ASN A 126 -19.96 4.29 8.53
N ALA A 127 -20.19 4.41 9.84
CA ALA A 127 -20.25 5.68 10.54
C ALA A 127 -18.93 6.47 10.43
N ALA A 128 -17.78 5.82 10.60
CA ALA A 128 -16.47 6.47 10.47
C ALA A 128 -16.21 7.07 9.08
N ARG A 129 -16.78 6.47 8.02
CA ARG A 129 -16.64 6.97 6.64
C ARG A 129 -17.64 8.07 6.28
N ARG A 130 -18.66 8.32 7.11
CA ARG A 130 -19.75 9.25 6.84
C ARG A 130 -19.27 10.68 6.61
N HIS A 131 -18.21 11.12 7.31
CA HIS A 131 -17.61 12.45 7.12
C HIS A 131 -16.90 12.64 5.76
N ARG A 132 -16.55 11.56 5.06
CA ARG A 132 -15.99 11.64 3.70
C ARG A 132 -17.07 11.67 2.60
N GLN A 133 -18.32 11.33 2.93
CA GLN A 133 -19.41 11.37 1.96
C GLN A 133 -19.79 12.83 1.69
N LYS A 134 -19.84 13.19 0.41
CA LYS A 134 -20.32 14.48 -0.05
C LYS A 134 -21.81 14.37 -0.38
N ARG A 135 -22.55 15.44 -0.14
CA ARG A 135 -23.92 15.59 -0.63
C ARG A 135 -23.93 15.63 -2.15
N VAL A 136 -25.12 15.54 -2.74
CA VAL A 136 -25.34 15.67 -4.20
C VAL A 136 -24.80 17.03 -4.71
N ASP A 137 -24.88 18.07 -3.87
CA ASP A 137 -24.31 19.42 -4.11
C ASP A 137 -22.77 19.51 -3.89
N GLY A 138 -22.08 18.38 -3.70
CA GLY A 138 -20.62 18.34 -3.51
C GLY A 138 -20.09 18.85 -2.16
N LYS A 139 -20.94 19.47 -1.33
CA LYS A 139 -20.62 19.93 0.04
C LYS A 139 -20.56 18.78 1.04
N ARG A 140 -19.82 18.95 2.14
CA ARG A 140 -19.82 17.96 3.25
C ARG A 140 -21.15 18.03 4.00
N PHE A 141 -21.52 16.95 4.66
CA PHE A 141 -22.78 16.91 5.43
C PHE A 141 -22.74 17.71 6.74
N TYR A 142 -21.55 18.03 7.24
CA TYR A 142 -21.32 18.64 8.55
C TYR A 142 -20.39 19.87 8.46
N ASP A 143 -20.25 20.47 7.28
CA ASP A 143 -19.66 21.81 7.09
C ASP A 143 -20.80 22.82 6.91
#